data_AF-A0A8J4G6W4-F1
#
_entry.id   AF-A0A8J4G6W4-F1
#
_cell.length_a   1.000
_cell.length_b   1.000
_cell.length_c   1.000
_cell.angle_alpha   90.00
_cell.angle_beta   90.00
_cell.angle_gamma   90.00
#
_symmetry.space_group_name_H-M   'P 1'
#
loop_
_entity.id
_entity.type
_entity.pdbx_description
1 polymer ?
#
loop_
_entity_poly.entity_id
_entity_poly.type
_entity_poly.pdbx_seq_one_letter_code
_entity_poly.pdbx_strand_id
1 'polypeptide(L)'
;HNPLFSGEESSPESGSDASAGWMILKDVSSPGTSLDVGVQLSDGDGSVPLLSLGLMCRHGWRVGGSLNPGGMRVVTREFKHRSVSLLQDARGGPATAAHIEILGNEAVMQDVIRVAAGRLDELDDIIHSDIDRIAAAVDL
;
A
#
# COMPACT_ATOMS: atom_id res chain seq x y z
N HIS A 1 51.18 29.22 10.10
CA HIS A 1 51.46 30.50 9.43
C HIS A 1 50.85 30.43 8.03
N ASN A 2 49.86 31.31 7.82
CA ASN A 2 49.00 31.51 6.64
C ASN A 2 49.82 32.09 5.45
N PRO A 3 49.31 32.27 4.20
CA PRO A 3 48.15 33.16 3.98
C PRO A 3 47.15 32.86 2.83
N LEU A 4 45.92 33.34 3.07
CA LEU A 4 45.06 34.17 2.21
C LEU A 4 44.37 33.51 1.00
N PHE A 5 43.16 32.99 1.24
CA PHE A 5 42.06 33.04 0.28
C PHE A 5 41.46 34.45 0.35
N SER A 6 41.56 35.20 -0.75
CA SER A 6 41.07 36.58 -0.88
C SER A 6 39.91 36.64 -1.87
N GLY A 7 38.80 37.27 -1.48
CA GLY A 7 37.86 37.92 -2.41
C GLY A 7 36.39 37.47 -2.31
N GLU A 8 35.61 38.19 -1.51
CA GLU A 8 34.20 38.58 -1.78
C GLU A 8 34.12 39.27 -3.17
N GLU A 9 33.01 39.43 -3.90
CA GLU A 9 31.60 39.64 -3.57
C GLU A 9 30.77 39.65 -4.89
N SER A 10 29.48 39.27 -4.84
CA SER A 10 28.35 39.76 -5.69
C SER A 10 28.38 39.48 -7.21
N SER A 11 27.32 39.16 -7.95
CA SER A 11 25.86 39.24 -7.80
C SER A 11 25.21 38.42 -8.96
N PRO A 12 23.88 38.27 -9.04
CA PRO A 12 23.23 37.11 -9.64
C PRO A 12 23.15 37.20 -11.17
N GLU A 13 23.52 36.13 -11.88
CA GLU A 13 23.08 35.99 -13.26
C GLU A 13 21.60 35.61 -13.27
N SER A 14 20.78 36.62 -13.57
CA SER A 14 19.39 36.49 -13.97
C SER A 14 19.31 35.74 -15.31
N GLY A 15 19.36 34.42 -15.24
CA GLY A 15 18.97 33.52 -16.31
C GLY A 15 17.53 33.08 -16.11
N SER A 16 16.61 33.73 -16.81
CA SER A 16 15.22 33.28 -16.92
C SER A 16 15.18 31.95 -17.65
N ASP A 17 15.08 30.85 -16.91
CA ASP A 17 14.45 29.64 -17.42
C ASP A 17 13.43 29.16 -16.40
N ALA A 18 12.23 29.74 -16.50
CA ALA A 18 11.04 29.27 -15.81
C ALA A 18 10.59 27.94 -16.44
N SER A 19 11.42 26.91 -16.34
CA SER A 19 10.87 25.57 -16.28
C SER A 19 10.14 25.51 -14.94
N ALA A 20 8.81 25.38 -14.99
CA ALA A 20 8.00 25.13 -13.80
C ALA A 20 8.40 23.76 -13.24
N GLY A 21 9.51 23.74 -12.50
CA GLY A 21 10.01 22.58 -11.79
C GLY A 21 9.09 22.36 -10.60
N TRP A 22 8.14 21.45 -10.76
CA TRP A 22 7.37 20.91 -9.63
C TRP A 22 8.36 20.25 -8.67
N MET A 23 8.78 21.00 -7.64
CA MET A 23 9.61 20.49 -6.57
C MET A 23 8.68 20.00 -5.45
N ILE A 24 8.70 18.70 -5.20
CA ILE A 24 8.03 18.14 -4.03
C ILE A 24 8.74 18.71 -2.80
N LEU A 25 8.00 19.40 -1.93
CA LEU A 25 8.49 19.91 -0.65
C LEU A 25 8.99 18.72 0.19
N LYS A 26 10.30 18.73 0.52
CA LYS A 26 10.98 17.65 1.25
C LYS A 26 11.11 17.93 2.75
N ASP A 27 10.73 19.12 3.18
CA ASP A 27 11.04 19.62 4.52
C ASP A 27 9.81 19.49 5.43
N VAL A 28 9.47 18.25 5.77
CA VAL A 28 8.49 17.96 6.82
C VAL A 28 9.13 16.95 7.76
N SER A 29 9.35 17.35 9.01
CA SER A 29 9.74 16.45 10.09
C SER A 29 8.63 16.47 11.13
N SER A 30 7.93 15.34 11.27
CA SER A 30 6.99 15.11 12.36
C SER A 30 7.57 14.00 13.25
N PRO A 31 8.05 14.34 14.46
CA PRO A 31 8.58 13.35 15.40
C PRO A 31 7.46 12.37 15.79
N GLY A 32 7.53 11.13 15.28
CA GLY A 32 6.55 10.07 15.56
C GLY A 32 5.91 9.42 14.33
N THR A 33 6.15 9.95 13.13
CA THR A 33 5.69 9.34 11.87
C THR A 33 6.88 8.81 11.07
N SER A 34 6.71 7.70 10.35
CA SER A 34 7.69 7.16 9.38
C SER A 34 7.76 8.02 8.12
N LEU A 35 8.13 9.28 8.30
CA LEU A 35 8.22 10.28 7.25
C LEU A 35 9.67 10.31 6.77
N ASP A 36 9.91 9.71 5.60
CA ASP A 36 11.22 9.68 4.94
C ASP A 36 11.08 10.46 3.63
N VAL A 37 11.35 11.78 3.69
CA VAL A 37 11.34 12.71 2.55
C VAL A 37 10.02 12.71 1.73
N GLY A 38 9.04 13.51 2.15
CA GLY A 38 7.93 13.98 1.30
C GLY A 38 6.85 12.98 0.87
N VAL A 39 6.67 11.84 1.54
CA VAL A 39 5.51 10.93 1.38
C VAL A 39 5.18 10.31 2.75
N GLN A 40 3.89 10.18 3.08
CA GLN A 40 3.43 9.42 4.25
C GLN A 40 2.87 8.07 3.80
N LEU A 41 3.47 6.99 4.29
CA LEU A 41 3.01 5.64 4.02
C LEU A 41 1.94 5.21 5.02
N SER A 42 1.05 4.33 4.58
CA SER A 42 0.05 3.65 5.39
C SER A 42 0.00 2.17 5.01
N ASP A 43 -0.66 1.35 5.83
CA ASP A 43 -0.87 -0.06 5.51
C ASP A 43 -1.64 -0.22 4.19
N GLY A 44 -1.27 -1.22 3.41
CA GLY A 44 -1.83 -1.47 2.08
C GLY A 44 -1.01 -2.49 1.31
N ASP A 45 -1.24 -2.59 0.01
CA ASP A 45 -0.52 -3.50 -0.89
C ASP A 45 0.65 -2.83 -1.64
N GLY A 46 1.07 -1.64 -1.19
CA GLY A 46 2.08 -0.81 -1.83
C GLY A 46 1.53 0.20 -2.85
N SER A 47 0.27 0.06 -3.26
CA SER A 47 -0.41 1.00 -4.18
C SER A 47 -1.75 1.48 -3.65
N VAL A 48 -2.51 0.58 -3.00
CA VAL A 48 -3.86 0.81 -2.51
C VAL A 48 -3.85 0.71 -0.99
N PRO A 49 -4.41 1.71 -0.27
CA PRO A 49 -4.44 1.69 1.18
C PRO A 49 -5.40 0.62 1.71
N LEU A 50 -5.10 0.08 2.90
CA LEU A 50 -5.85 -0.97 3.57
C LEU A 50 -7.35 -0.65 3.70
N LEU A 51 -7.69 0.61 3.99
CA LEU A 51 -9.08 1.06 4.05
C LEU A 51 -9.82 0.76 2.73
N SER A 52 -9.20 1.08 1.59
CA SER A 52 -9.79 0.84 0.27
C SER A 52 -9.87 -0.65 -0.06
N LEU A 53 -8.86 -1.43 0.31
CA LEU A 53 -8.82 -2.89 0.10
C LEU A 53 -9.89 -3.64 0.90
N GLY A 54 -10.24 -3.15 2.10
CA GLY A 54 -10.98 -3.95 3.07
C GLY A 54 -12.34 -3.41 3.51
N LEU A 55 -12.60 -2.10 3.42
CA LEU A 55 -13.80 -1.47 4.03
C LEU A 55 -15.10 -2.16 3.61
N MET A 56 -15.28 -2.35 2.30
CA MET A 56 -16.51 -2.92 1.77
C MET A 56 -16.65 -4.40 2.14
N CYS A 57 -15.58 -5.17 2.03
CA CYS A 57 -15.57 -6.60 2.34
C CYS A 57 -15.79 -6.88 3.84
N ARG A 58 -15.38 -5.94 4.71
CA ARG A 58 -15.44 -6.08 6.17
C ARG A 58 -16.62 -5.35 6.82
N HIS A 59 -17.26 -4.41 6.13
CA HIS A 59 -18.36 -3.65 6.67
C HIS A 59 -19.54 -3.57 5.69
N GLY A 60 -19.40 -2.87 4.56
CA GLY A 60 -20.53 -2.55 3.68
C GLY A 60 -21.27 -3.75 3.09
N TRP A 61 -20.53 -4.75 2.62
CA TRP A 61 -21.10 -5.92 1.94
C TRP A 61 -21.31 -7.13 2.84
N ARG A 62 -20.93 -7.07 4.12
CA ARG A 62 -21.18 -8.19 5.03
C ARG A 62 -22.67 -8.44 5.20
N VAL A 63 -23.00 -9.67 5.59
CA VAL A 63 -24.39 -10.10 5.83
C VAL A 63 -25.05 -9.14 6.83
N GLY A 64 -26.18 -8.56 6.44
CA GLY A 64 -26.90 -7.54 7.22
C GLY A 64 -26.60 -6.09 6.82
N GLY A 65 -25.60 -5.85 5.96
CA GLY A 65 -25.35 -4.54 5.38
C GLY A 65 -26.37 -4.17 4.29
N SER A 66 -26.75 -2.89 4.22
CA SER A 66 -27.68 -2.35 3.22
C SER A 66 -27.15 -2.45 1.78
N LEU A 67 -25.83 -2.60 1.63
CA LEU A 67 -25.13 -2.59 0.33
C LEU A 67 -24.94 -4.00 -0.26
N ASN A 68 -25.46 -5.05 0.41
CA ASN A 68 -25.52 -6.42 -0.12
C ASN A 68 -26.96 -6.97 -0.05
N PRO A 69 -27.87 -6.49 -0.93
CA PRO A 69 -29.27 -6.89 -0.91
C PRO A 69 -29.49 -8.38 -1.23
N GLY A 70 -28.53 -9.01 -1.93
CA GLY A 70 -28.55 -10.45 -2.22
C GLY A 70 -28.14 -11.32 -1.04
N GLY A 71 -27.65 -10.74 0.07
CA GLY A 71 -27.18 -11.48 1.23
C GLY A 71 -26.04 -12.45 0.92
N MET A 72 -25.26 -12.16 -0.12
CA MET A 72 -24.19 -13.05 -0.58
C MET A 72 -23.11 -13.18 0.49
N ARG A 73 -22.59 -14.39 0.72
CA ARG A 73 -21.47 -14.60 1.64
C ARG A 73 -20.25 -13.82 1.15
N VAL A 74 -19.67 -13.03 2.03
CA VAL A 74 -18.42 -12.29 1.77
C VAL A 74 -17.32 -12.91 2.62
N VAL A 75 -16.23 -13.31 1.97
CA VAL A 75 -15.02 -13.87 2.60
C VAL A 75 -13.86 -12.96 2.27
N THR A 76 -13.12 -12.52 3.29
CA THR A 76 -11.94 -11.64 3.14
C THR A 76 -10.67 -12.42 3.46
N ARG A 77 -9.72 -12.39 2.52
CA ARG A 77 -8.46 -13.12 2.64
C ARG A 77 -7.28 -12.19 2.47
N GLU A 78 -6.54 -12.02 3.56
CA GLU A 78 -5.34 -11.20 3.59
C GLU A 78 -4.09 -12.06 3.42
N PHE A 79 -3.14 -11.56 2.63
CA PHE A 79 -1.89 -12.24 2.34
C PHE A 79 -0.74 -11.35 2.77
N LYS A 80 0.02 -11.77 3.78
CA LYS A 80 1.23 -11.05 4.19
C LYS A 80 2.27 -11.13 3.09
N HIS A 81 2.69 -9.97 2.59
CA HIS A 81 3.79 -9.88 1.64
C HIS A 81 5.06 -10.47 2.25
N ARG A 82 5.62 -11.50 1.59
CA ARG A 82 6.93 -12.07 1.91
C ARG A 82 7.72 -12.23 0.62
N SER A 83 8.71 -11.38 0.44
CA SER A 83 9.62 -11.46 -0.69
C SER A 83 10.87 -12.28 -0.38
N VAL A 84 11.36 -12.99 -1.39
CA VAL A 84 12.72 -13.52 -1.47
C VAL A 84 13.57 -12.56 -2.29
N SER A 85 14.89 -12.67 -2.17
CA SER A 85 15.81 -11.82 -2.92
C SER A 85 15.56 -11.91 -4.43
N LEU A 86 15.59 -10.77 -5.12
CA LEU A 86 15.45 -10.69 -6.59
C LEU A 86 16.49 -11.52 -7.34
N LEU A 87 17.62 -11.83 -6.70
CA LEU A 87 18.64 -12.73 -7.24
C LEU A 87 18.19 -14.21 -7.27
N GLN A 88 17.23 -14.59 -6.42
CA GLN A 88 16.69 -15.95 -6.33
C GLN A 88 15.40 -16.10 -7.15
N ASP A 89 14.52 -15.10 -7.12
CA ASP A 89 13.32 -15.06 -7.94
C ASP A 89 13.09 -13.63 -8.43
N ALA A 90 13.13 -13.43 -9.74
CA ALA A 90 12.90 -12.13 -10.37
C ALA A 90 11.49 -11.57 -10.10
N ARG A 91 10.55 -12.41 -9.64
CA ARG A 91 9.18 -12.04 -9.24
C ARG A 91 9.01 -11.90 -7.73
N GLY A 92 10.12 -11.92 -6.98
CA GLY A 92 10.13 -11.77 -5.53
C GLY A 92 9.66 -13.00 -4.76
N GLY A 93 9.33 -14.11 -5.40
CA GLY A 93 8.99 -15.38 -4.75
C GLY A 93 7.50 -15.70 -4.65
N PRO A 94 7.14 -16.93 -4.27
CA PRO A 94 5.75 -17.43 -4.33
C PRO A 94 4.79 -16.81 -3.29
N ALA A 95 5.32 -16.09 -2.30
CA ALA A 95 4.56 -15.49 -1.21
C ALA A 95 4.52 -13.95 -1.27
N THR A 96 4.93 -13.36 -2.39
CA THR A 96 4.78 -11.91 -2.61
C THR A 96 3.31 -11.55 -2.72
N ALA A 97 2.94 -10.41 -2.14
CA ALA A 97 1.56 -9.94 -2.11
C ALA A 97 1.45 -8.42 -2.31
N ALA A 98 2.46 -7.81 -2.94
CA ALA A 98 2.32 -6.43 -3.39
C ALA A 98 1.29 -6.35 -4.54
N HIS A 99 0.78 -5.16 -4.81
CA HIS A 99 -0.35 -4.91 -5.72
C HIS A 99 -0.31 -5.69 -7.05
N ILE A 100 0.86 -5.77 -7.70
CA ILE A 100 1.04 -6.50 -8.97
C ILE A 100 1.47 -7.94 -8.72
N GLU A 101 2.35 -8.17 -7.76
CA GLU A 101 2.96 -9.48 -7.48
C GLU A 101 1.96 -10.49 -6.92
N ILE A 102 0.87 -10.03 -6.31
CA ILE A 102 -0.21 -10.86 -5.76
C ILE A 102 -0.80 -11.83 -6.80
N LEU A 103 -0.73 -11.50 -8.10
CA LEU A 103 -1.17 -12.38 -9.18
C LEU A 103 -0.32 -13.65 -9.31
N GLY A 104 0.92 -13.62 -8.84
CA GLY A 104 1.84 -14.76 -8.79
C GLY A 104 1.84 -15.49 -7.45
N ASN A 105 1.08 -15.02 -6.46
CA ASN A 105 1.06 -15.59 -5.13
C ASN A 105 0.41 -16.97 -5.12
N GLU A 106 1.12 -17.97 -4.62
CA GLU A 106 0.64 -19.36 -4.63
C GLU A 106 -0.64 -19.56 -3.81
N ALA A 107 -0.75 -18.90 -2.65
CA ALA A 107 -1.92 -19.04 -1.79
C ALA A 107 -3.16 -18.38 -2.43
N VAL A 108 -3.01 -17.22 -3.07
CA VAL A 108 -4.06 -16.57 -3.86
C VAL A 108 -4.50 -17.46 -5.01
N MET A 109 -3.55 -18.01 -5.77
CA MET A 109 -3.86 -18.90 -6.89
C MET A 109 -4.58 -20.17 -6.44
N GLN A 110 -4.22 -20.74 -5.29
CA GLN A 110 -4.95 -21.86 -4.70
C GLN A 110 -6.38 -21.48 -4.33
N ASP A 111 -6.60 -20.29 -3.76
CA ASP A 111 -7.95 -19.82 -3.42
C ASP A 111 -8.81 -19.60 -4.67
N VAL A 112 -8.24 -19.02 -5.75
CA VAL A 112 -8.93 -18.89 -7.04
C VAL A 112 -9.35 -20.26 -7.60
N ILE A 113 -8.46 -21.25 -7.51
CA ILE A 113 -8.77 -22.63 -7.95
C ILE A 113 -9.88 -23.24 -7.09
N ARG A 114 -9.87 -23.03 -5.76
CA ARG A 114 -10.96 -23.50 -4.87
C ARG A 114 -12.30 -22.87 -5.24
N VAL A 115 -12.33 -21.57 -5.49
CA VAL A 115 -13.54 -20.86 -5.97
C VAL A 115 -14.02 -21.44 -7.29
N ALA A 116 -13.14 -21.56 -8.29
CA ALA A 116 -13.49 -22.08 -9.62
C ALA A 116 -13.96 -23.54 -9.59
N ALA A 117 -13.46 -24.34 -8.64
CA ALA A 117 -13.86 -25.72 -8.40
C ALA A 117 -15.16 -25.86 -7.58
N GLY A 118 -15.78 -24.75 -7.17
CA GLY A 118 -17.00 -24.76 -6.35
C GLY A 118 -16.78 -25.13 -4.89
N ARG A 119 -15.53 -25.10 -4.39
CA ARG A 119 -15.15 -25.46 -3.02
C ARG A 119 -15.12 -24.24 -2.09
N LEU A 120 -16.19 -23.45 -2.12
CA LEU A 120 -16.31 -22.20 -1.35
C LEU A 120 -16.44 -22.45 0.16
N ASP A 121 -16.86 -23.64 0.55
CA ASP A 121 -16.93 -24.13 1.92
C ASP A 121 -15.55 -24.33 2.56
N GLU A 122 -14.50 -24.50 1.75
CA GLU A 122 -13.10 -24.57 2.22
C GLU A 122 -12.48 -23.20 2.51
N LEU A 123 -13.18 -22.11 2.18
CA LEU A 123 -12.66 -20.75 2.30
C LEU A 123 -13.32 -20.03 3.46
N ASP A 124 -12.48 -19.56 4.39
CA ASP A 124 -12.85 -18.70 5.51
C ASP A 124 -12.02 -17.42 5.52
N ASP A 125 -12.45 -16.48 6.37
CA ASP A 125 -11.75 -15.23 6.58
C ASP A 125 -10.32 -15.49 7.10
N ILE A 126 -9.35 -14.82 6.48
CA ILE A 126 -8.00 -14.66 7.06
C ILE A 126 -7.73 -13.17 7.17
N ILE A 127 -7.64 -12.70 8.41
CA ILE A 127 -7.40 -11.31 8.75
C ILE A 127 -6.09 -11.23 9.52
N HIS A 128 -5.23 -10.31 9.09
CA HIS A 128 -3.92 -10.03 9.67
C HIS A 128 -3.78 -8.56 10.08
N SER A 129 -4.53 -7.70 9.42
CA SER A 129 -4.53 -6.25 9.58
C SER A 129 -5.56 -5.78 10.61
N ASP A 130 -5.51 -4.48 10.89
CA ASP A 130 -6.46 -3.77 11.75
C ASP A 130 -7.78 -3.42 11.05
N ILE A 131 -8.07 -4.00 9.87
CA ILE A 131 -9.19 -3.58 9.02
C ILE A 131 -10.54 -3.60 9.75
N ASP A 132 -10.80 -4.57 10.62
CA ASP A 132 -12.08 -4.64 11.34
C ASP A 132 -12.28 -3.44 12.27
N ARG A 133 -11.20 -2.99 12.93
CA ARG A 133 -11.21 -1.79 13.77
C ARG A 133 -11.38 -0.52 12.93
N ILE A 134 -10.67 -0.44 11.80
CA ILE A 134 -10.70 0.72 10.89
C ILE A 134 -12.10 0.85 10.26
N ALA A 135 -12.67 -0.25 9.78
CA ALA A 135 -13.95 -0.28 9.10
C ALA A 135 -15.12 0.03 10.05
N ALA A 136 -15.05 -0.41 11.31
CA ALA A 136 -16.06 -0.09 12.33
C ALA A 136 -16.13 1.40 12.70
N ALA A 137 -15.10 2.19 12.36
CA ALA A 137 -15.07 3.64 12.58
C ALA A 137 -15.64 4.45 11.40
N VAL A 138 -16.08 3.79 10.32
CA VAL A 138 -16.63 4.43 9.12
C VAL A 138 -18.12 4.19 9.08
N ASP A 139 -18.91 5.27 9.05
CA ASP A 139 -20.36 5.20 8.85
C ASP A 139 -20.66 4.96 7.36
N LEU A 140 -21.48 3.94 7.06
CA LEU A 140 -21.90 3.54 5.70
C LEU A 140 -23.39 3.73 5.44
#